data_AF-A0A966B3I1-F1
#
_entry.id   AF-A0A966B3I1-F1
#
_cell.length_a   1.000
_cell.length_b   1.000
_cell.length_c   1.000
_cell.angle_alpha   90.00
_cell.angle_beta   90.00
_cell.angle_gamma   90.00
#
_symmetry.space_group_name_H-M   'P 1'
#
loop_
_entity.id
_entity.type
_entity.pdbx_description
1 polymer ?
#
loop_
_entity_poly.entity_id
_entity_poly.type
_entity_poly.pdbx_seq_one_letter_code
_entity_poly.pdbx_strand_id
1 'polypeptide(L)'
;MNKRLQSIGPAIIVAAVVCGPGSILSASKTGADFGYSMTWVIVLAVFLMIGSSALSARLGLFMEGTPCDEIAKSFGRVTAIFVGLTVFLIAAGFQTSNNMAIFKAIAPYSDNHHSVFIRNHLPTTALIALNSFLLFVVYQSKSLYSPVEKLM
;
A
#
# COMPACT_ATOMS: atom_id res chain seq x y z
N MET A 1 9.76 29.56 -2.03
CA MET A 1 9.47 28.42 -1.12
C MET A 1 10.66 27.48 -1.17
N ASN A 2 11.26 27.11 -0.03
CA ASN A 2 12.53 26.39 0.00
C ASN A 2 12.38 24.99 -0.64
N LYS A 3 13.23 24.64 -1.60
CA LYS A 3 13.18 23.35 -2.35
C LYS A 3 13.12 22.10 -1.43
N ARG A 4 13.69 22.19 -0.21
CA ARG A 4 13.64 21.12 0.80
C ARG A 4 12.25 20.89 1.39
N LEU A 5 11.39 21.90 1.42
CA LEU A 5 10.03 21.79 1.96
C LEU A 5 9.09 21.13 0.94
N GLN A 6 9.34 21.35 -0.36
CA GLN A 6 8.58 20.72 -1.45
C GLN A 6 8.93 19.23 -1.64
N SER A 7 10.12 18.77 -1.22
CA SER A 7 10.50 17.36 -1.28
C SER A 7 9.88 16.50 -0.17
N ILE A 8 9.25 17.11 0.84
CA ILE A 8 8.65 16.40 1.97
C ILE A 8 7.34 15.73 1.57
N GLY A 9 6.51 16.38 0.75
CA GLY A 9 5.22 15.84 0.30
C GLY A 9 5.32 14.45 -0.33
N PRO A 10 6.17 14.26 -1.36
CA PRO A 10 6.40 12.95 -1.95
C PRO A 10 6.94 11.90 -0.98
N ALA A 11 7.81 12.30 -0.05
CA ALA A 11 8.36 11.38 0.94
C ALA A 11 7.30 10.87 1.92
N ILE A 12 6.40 11.76 2.37
CA ILE A 12 5.29 11.36 3.26
C ILE A 12 4.32 10.43 2.54
N ILE A 13 4.00 10.70 1.27
CA ILE A 13 3.12 9.83 0.47
C ILE A 13 3.73 8.42 0.33
N VAL A 14 5.02 8.33 0.02
CA VAL A 14 5.72 7.03 -0.06
C VAL A 14 5.71 6.30 1.28
N ALA A 15 5.96 7.01 2.39
CA ALA A 15 5.91 6.42 3.73
C ALA A 15 4.51 5.91 4.09
N ALA A 16 3.46 6.67 3.75
CA ALA A 16 2.07 6.31 4.04
C ALA A 16 1.60 5.09 3.25
N VAL A 17 1.97 4.98 1.97
CA VAL A 17 1.66 3.81 1.13
C VAL A 17 2.28 2.54 1.70
N VAL A 18 3.49 2.65 2.20
CA VAL A 18 4.25 1.55 2.79
C VAL A 18 3.70 1.11 4.15
N CYS A 19 3.37 2.08 5.01
CA CYS A 19 2.86 1.84 6.36
C CYS A 19 1.34 1.68 6.37
N GLY A 20 0.82 0.81 5.48
CA GLY A 20 -0.59 0.48 5.40
C GLY A 20 -1.10 -0.36 6.58
N PRO A 21 -2.43 -0.47 6.75
CA PRO A 21 -3.04 -1.24 7.83
C PRO A 21 -2.63 -2.73 7.80
N GLY A 22 -2.37 -3.29 6.61
CA GLY A 22 -1.86 -4.65 6.45
C GLY A 22 -0.48 -4.86 7.09
N SER A 23 0.44 -3.92 6.85
CA SER A 23 1.78 -3.92 7.44
C SER A 23 1.72 -3.83 8.96
N ILE A 24 0.87 -2.94 9.49
CA ILE A 24 0.66 -2.76 10.93
C ILE A 24 0.11 -4.03 11.58
N LEU A 25 -0.90 -4.67 10.95
CA LEU A 25 -1.47 -5.92 11.43
C LEU A 25 -0.42 -7.03 11.47
N SER A 26 0.37 -7.18 10.39
CA SER A 26 1.40 -8.22 10.31
C SER A 26 2.47 -8.01 11.38
N ALA A 27 2.97 -6.78 11.54
CA ALA A 27 3.96 -6.45 12.56
C ALA A 27 3.41 -6.69 13.98
N SER A 28 2.16 -6.29 14.23
CA SER A 28 1.50 -6.49 15.53
C SER A 28 1.32 -7.98 15.83
N LYS A 29 0.90 -8.78 14.84
CA LYS A 29 0.75 -10.22 14.99
C LYS A 29 2.10 -10.89 15.26
N THR A 30 3.14 -10.55 14.51
CA THR A 30 4.49 -11.09 14.74
C THR A 30 5.00 -10.72 16.14
N GLY A 31 4.76 -9.48 16.60
CA GLY A 31 5.10 -9.08 17.97
C GLY A 31 4.32 -9.83 19.04
N ALA A 32 3.03 -10.11 18.81
CA ALA A 32 2.21 -10.91 19.72
C ALA A 32 2.66 -12.37 19.78
N ASP A 33 3.01 -12.98 18.64
CA ASP A 33 3.36 -14.39 18.54
C ASP A 33 4.82 -14.66 19.00
N PHE A 34 5.76 -13.74 18.74
CA PHE A 34 7.20 -13.96 18.96
C PHE A 34 7.86 -12.99 19.96
N GLY A 35 7.10 -12.03 20.50
CA GLY A 35 7.64 -10.96 21.34
C GLY A 35 8.73 -10.16 20.61
N TYR A 36 9.81 -9.84 21.32
CA TYR A 36 10.93 -9.08 20.77
C TYR A 36 11.92 -9.91 19.94
N SER A 37 11.76 -11.24 19.86
CA SER A 37 12.68 -12.14 19.17
C SER A 37 12.83 -11.83 17.67
N MET A 38 11.81 -11.22 17.06
CA MET A 38 11.77 -10.87 15.63
C MET A 38 12.06 -9.39 15.35
N THR A 39 12.49 -8.61 16.34
CA THR A 39 12.78 -7.17 16.15
C THR A 39 13.84 -6.92 15.08
N TRP A 40 14.83 -7.80 14.98
CA TRP A 40 15.89 -7.71 13.96
C TRP A 40 15.35 -7.79 12.54
N VAL A 41 14.25 -8.53 12.31
CA VAL A 41 13.60 -8.66 11.00
C VAL A 41 12.99 -7.31 10.59
N ILE A 42 12.37 -6.60 11.54
CA ILE A 42 11.79 -5.27 11.30
C ILE A 42 12.91 -4.27 10.96
N VAL A 43 14.01 -4.30 11.71
CA VAL A 43 15.18 -3.44 11.42
C VAL A 43 15.72 -3.71 10.02
N LEU A 44 15.90 -4.98 9.65
CA LEU A 44 16.36 -5.36 8.31
C LEU A 44 15.37 -4.92 7.22
N ALA A 45 14.07 -5.09 7.45
CA ALA A 45 13.03 -4.64 6.52
C ALA A 45 13.09 -3.12 6.29
N VAL A 46 13.32 -2.32 7.34
CA VAL A 46 13.49 -0.86 7.23
C VAL A 46 14.71 -0.52 6.35
N PHE A 47 15.85 -1.19 6.54
CA PHE A 47 17.03 -0.94 5.71
C PHE A 47 16.79 -1.29 4.23
N LEU A 48 16.18 -2.45 3.96
CA LEU A 48 15.85 -2.86 2.59
C LEU A 48 14.87 -1.88 1.94
N MET A 49 13.91 -1.37 2.70
CA MET A 49 12.93 -0.41 2.24
C MET A 49 13.55 0.95 1.91
N ILE A 50 14.43 1.48 2.76
CA ILE A 50 15.16 2.73 2.48
C ILE A 50 15.94 2.58 1.16
N GLY A 51 16.68 1.48 1.00
CA GLY A 51 17.45 1.22 -0.22
C GLY A 51 16.57 1.11 -1.47
N SER A 52 15.48 0.35 -1.36
CA SER A 52 14.55 0.11 -2.47
C SER A 52 13.83 1.40 -2.88
N SER A 53 13.29 2.16 -1.92
CA SER A 53 12.61 3.43 -2.19
C SER A 53 13.56 4.48 -2.77
N ALA A 54 14.81 4.55 -2.29
CA ALA A 54 15.81 5.46 -2.85
C ALA A 54 16.17 5.11 -4.29
N LEU A 55 16.30 3.81 -4.61
CA LEU A 55 16.56 3.36 -5.97
C LEU A 55 15.36 3.64 -6.89
N SER A 56 14.14 3.33 -6.45
CA SER A 56 12.91 3.62 -7.19
C SER A 56 12.76 5.11 -7.48
N ALA A 57 13.05 5.98 -6.50
CA ALA A 57 13.01 7.43 -6.69
C ALA A 57 14.03 7.90 -7.73
N ARG A 58 15.26 7.37 -7.71
CA ARG A 58 16.28 7.70 -8.72
C ARG A 58 15.86 7.22 -10.10
N LEU A 59 15.40 5.97 -10.22
CA LEU A 59 14.90 5.44 -11.49
C LEU A 59 13.76 6.29 -12.05
N GLY A 60 12.79 6.68 -11.22
CA GLY A 60 11.69 7.55 -11.65
C GLY A 60 12.11 8.94 -12.17
N LEU A 61 13.31 9.43 -11.81
CA LEU A 61 13.85 10.68 -12.36
C LEU A 61 14.58 10.48 -13.69
N PHE A 62 15.16 9.30 -13.93
CA PHE A 62 15.93 9.01 -15.14
C PHE A 62 15.08 8.37 -16.26
N MET A 63 13.94 7.76 -15.93
CA MET A 63 13.07 7.11 -16.90
C MET A 63 12.18 8.13 -17.60
N GLU A 64 12.16 8.13 -18.94
CA GLU A 64 11.29 8.99 -19.74
C GLU A 64 9.87 8.42 -19.89
N GLY A 65 9.75 7.09 -19.89
CA GLY A 65 8.49 6.34 -19.98
C GLY A 65 8.10 5.62 -18.69
N THR A 66 7.04 4.81 -18.74
CA THR A 66 6.69 3.95 -17.60
C THR A 66 7.72 2.84 -17.43
N PRO A 67 7.84 2.24 -16.24
CA PRO A 67 8.75 1.12 -16.02
C PRO A 67 8.55 -0.05 -17.00
N CYS A 68 7.30 -0.33 -17.37
CA CYS A 68 6.99 -1.39 -18.33
C CYS A 68 7.38 -1.01 -19.77
N ASP A 69 7.29 0.27 -20.14
CA ASP A 69 7.69 0.74 -21.47
C ASP A 69 9.21 0.63 -21.66
N GLU A 70 9.99 1.04 -20.66
CA GLU A 70 11.45 0.92 -20.71
C GLU A 70 11.90 -0.54 -20.76
N ILE A 71 11.24 -1.43 -19.99
CA ILE A 71 11.50 -2.87 -20.07
C ILE A 71 11.12 -3.42 -21.45
N ALA A 72 10.01 -2.97 -22.04
CA ALA A 72 9.60 -3.40 -23.37
C ALA A 72 10.60 -2.96 -24.45
N LYS A 73 11.17 -1.76 -24.33
CA LYS A 73 12.20 -1.24 -25.24
C LYS A 73 13.52 -2.03 -25.13
N SER A 74 13.97 -2.32 -23.91
CA SER A 74 15.28 -2.97 -23.69
C SER A 74 15.25 -4.50 -23.82
N PHE A 75 14.17 -5.16 -23.38
CA PHE A 75 14.09 -6.62 -23.24
C PHE A 75 12.92 -7.25 -24.04
N GLY A 76 12.20 -6.45 -24.81
CA GLY A 76 11.08 -6.89 -25.63
C GLY A 76 9.74 -6.94 -24.87
N ARG A 77 8.65 -6.93 -25.65
CA ARG A 77 7.28 -6.77 -25.14
C ARG A 77 6.79 -7.98 -24.32
N VAL A 78 7.28 -9.18 -24.62
CA VAL A 78 6.91 -10.40 -23.87
C VAL A 78 7.43 -10.31 -22.43
N THR A 79 8.70 -9.94 -22.25
CA THR A 79 9.31 -9.75 -20.93
C THR A 79 8.56 -8.68 -20.13
N ALA A 80 8.20 -7.56 -20.76
CA ALA A 80 7.43 -6.51 -20.12
C ALA A 80 6.05 -6.97 -19.64
N ILE A 81 5.36 -7.84 -20.39
CA ILE A 81 4.08 -8.41 -19.97
C ILE A 81 4.26 -9.30 -18.74
N PHE A 82 5.28 -10.17 -18.72
CA PHE A 82 5.55 -11.01 -17.55
C PHE A 82 5.86 -10.17 -16.31
N VAL A 83 6.75 -9.18 -16.44
CA VAL A 83 7.09 -8.28 -15.32
C VAL A 83 5.86 -7.49 -14.87
N GLY A 84 5.08 -6.95 -15.80
CA GLY A 84 3.85 -6.22 -15.50
C GLY A 84 2.84 -7.07 -14.75
N LEU A 85 2.64 -8.33 -15.17
CA LEU A 85 1.76 -9.28 -14.48
C LEU A 85 2.28 -9.59 -13.07
N THR A 86 3.59 -9.80 -12.90
CA THR A 86 4.19 -10.02 -11.58
C THR A 86 3.97 -8.82 -10.67
N VAL A 87 4.22 -7.60 -11.14
CA VAL A 87 4.01 -6.37 -10.37
C VAL A 87 2.53 -6.21 -10.00
N PHE A 88 1.62 -6.52 -10.94
CA PHE A 88 0.18 -6.50 -10.69
C PHE A 88 -0.22 -7.49 -9.58
N LEU A 89 0.28 -8.73 -9.63
CA LEU A 89 -0.01 -9.73 -8.60
C LEU A 89 0.54 -9.35 -7.23
N ILE A 90 1.74 -8.74 -7.17
CA ILE A 90 2.30 -8.20 -5.93
C ILE A 90 1.38 -7.09 -5.37
N ALA A 91 0.95 -6.15 -6.22
CA ALA A 91 0.05 -5.09 -5.82
C ALA A 91 -1.31 -5.61 -5.34
N ALA A 92 -1.87 -6.61 -6.02
CA ALA A 92 -3.11 -7.28 -5.62
C ALA A 92 -2.97 -7.99 -4.26
N GLY A 93 -1.85 -8.68 -4.03
CA GLY A 93 -1.53 -9.29 -2.74
C GLY A 93 -1.40 -8.27 -1.62
N PHE A 94 -0.70 -7.14 -1.87
CA PHE A 94 -0.57 -6.04 -0.93
C PHE A 94 -1.94 -5.44 -0.56
N GLN A 95 -2.80 -5.20 -1.56
CA GLN A 95 -4.15 -4.67 -1.33
C GLN A 95 -5.03 -5.67 -0.57
N THR A 96 -4.88 -6.97 -0.84
CA THR A 96 -5.58 -8.02 -0.08
C THR A 96 -5.19 -8.00 1.40
N SER A 97 -3.90 -7.83 1.70
CA SER A 97 -3.40 -7.69 3.07
C SER A 97 -4.00 -6.47 3.79
N ASN A 98 -4.07 -5.32 3.12
CA ASN A 98 -4.68 -4.10 3.67
C ASN A 98 -6.18 -4.28 3.95
N ASN A 99 -6.93 -4.91 3.04
CA ASN A 99 -8.34 -5.22 3.25
C ASN A 99 -8.55 -6.20 4.42
N MET A 100 -7.69 -7.21 4.56
CA MET A 100 -7.75 -8.15 5.69
C MET A 100 -7.52 -7.45 7.03
N ALA A 101 -6.63 -6.45 7.07
CA ALA A 101 -6.42 -5.67 8.28
C ALA A 101 -7.65 -4.86 8.71
N ILE A 102 -8.30 -4.20 7.75
CA ILE A 102 -9.54 -3.47 8.02
C ILE A 102 -10.64 -4.43 8.48
N PHE A 103 -10.76 -5.60 7.84
CA PHE A 103 -11.70 -6.64 8.27
C PHE A 103 -11.52 -7.00 9.74
N LYS A 104 -10.28 -7.30 10.15
CA LYS A 104 -9.96 -7.69 11.53
C LYS A 104 -10.10 -6.54 12.52
N ALA A 105 -9.94 -5.29 12.08
CA ALA A 105 -10.19 -4.13 12.92
C ALA A 105 -11.69 -3.93 13.21
N ILE A 106 -12.57 -4.30 12.27
CA ILE A 106 -14.02 -4.15 12.39
C ILE A 106 -14.67 -5.37 13.08
N ALA A 107 -14.08 -6.55 12.94
CA ALA A 107 -14.63 -7.80 13.47
C ALA A 107 -15.03 -7.74 14.97
N PRO A 108 -14.25 -7.15 15.89
CA PRO A 108 -14.64 -7.02 17.29
C PRO A 108 -15.94 -6.22 17.50
N TYR A 109 -16.19 -5.19 16.69
CA TYR A 109 -17.43 -4.41 16.76
C TYR A 109 -18.64 -5.20 16.24
N SER A 110 -18.39 -6.10 15.28
CA SER A 110 -19.38 -6.99 14.70
C SER A 110 -19.80 -8.10 15.66
N ASP A 111 -18.84 -8.71 16.35
CA ASP A 111 -19.05 -9.88 17.23
C ASP A 111 -19.87 -9.56 18.49
N ASN A 112 -19.92 -8.30 18.91
CA ASN A 112 -20.71 -7.85 20.06
C ASN A 112 -22.23 -7.74 19.77
N HIS A 113 -22.68 -7.97 18.54
CA HIS A 113 -24.10 -7.87 18.16
C HIS A 113 -24.80 -9.24 18.16
N HIS A 114 -25.94 -9.34 18.86
CA HIS A 114 -26.74 -10.58 18.95
C HIS A 114 -27.32 -11.06 17.60
N SER A 115 -27.43 -10.19 16.61
CA SER A 115 -27.91 -10.55 15.27
C SER A 115 -26.79 -11.18 14.42
N VAL A 116 -26.97 -12.46 14.08
CA VAL A 116 -26.05 -13.23 13.20
C VAL A 116 -25.81 -12.54 11.85
N PHE A 117 -26.80 -11.81 11.35
CA PHE A 117 -26.70 -11.06 10.11
C PHE A 117 -25.70 -9.90 10.20
N ILE A 118 -25.79 -9.06 11.24
CA ILE A 118 -24.84 -7.95 11.46
C ILE A 118 -23.44 -8.50 11.69
N ARG A 119 -23.31 -9.58 12.48
CA ARG A 119 -22.02 -10.22 12.77
C ARG A 119 -21.26 -10.62 11.49
N ASN A 120 -21.94 -11.23 10.53
CA ASN A 120 -21.31 -11.74 9.31
C ASN A 120 -21.19 -10.70 8.18
N HIS A 121 -22.14 -9.76 8.07
CA HIS A 121 -22.20 -8.84 6.94
C HIS A 121 -21.55 -7.48 7.21
N LEU A 122 -21.48 -7.00 8.46
CA LEU A 122 -20.90 -5.68 8.76
C LEU A 122 -19.46 -5.49 8.24
N PRO A 123 -18.49 -6.38 8.53
CA PRO A 123 -17.10 -6.17 8.09
C PRO A 123 -16.92 -6.30 6.58
N THR A 124 -17.71 -7.16 5.91
CA THR A 124 -17.66 -7.31 4.45
C THR A 124 -18.33 -6.13 3.75
N THR A 125 -19.48 -5.66 4.22
CA THR A 125 -20.15 -4.47 3.69
C THR A 125 -19.31 -3.21 3.87
N ALA A 126 -18.66 -3.04 5.03
CA ALA A 126 -17.75 -1.92 5.26
C ALA A 126 -16.56 -1.90 4.30
N LEU A 127 -15.97 -3.07 4.02
CA LEU A 127 -14.88 -3.20 3.04
C LEU A 127 -15.32 -2.85 1.61
N ILE A 128 -16.48 -3.36 1.19
CA ILE A 128 -17.03 -3.06 -0.14
C ILE A 128 -17.30 -1.56 -0.25
N ALA A 129 -17.97 -0.97 0.74
CA ALA A 129 -18.25 0.46 0.77
C ALA A 129 -16.96 1.30 0.68
N LEU A 130 -15.93 0.95 1.47
CA LEU A 130 -14.65 1.65 1.45
C LEU A 130 -13.96 1.53 0.09
N ASN A 131 -13.83 0.31 -0.47
CA ASN A 131 -13.16 0.12 -1.76
C ASN A 131 -13.93 0.78 -2.91
N SER A 132 -15.28 0.74 -2.89
CA SER A 132 -16.11 1.46 -3.85
C SER A 132 -15.94 2.97 -3.75
N PHE A 133 -15.88 3.52 -2.52
CA PHE A 133 -15.60 4.94 -2.30
C PHE A 133 -14.22 5.33 -2.81
N LEU A 134 -13.18 4.54 -2.52
CA LEU A 134 -11.83 4.78 -3.02
C LEU A 134 -11.77 4.73 -4.55
N LEU A 135 -12.44 3.76 -5.17
CA LEU A 135 -12.53 3.66 -6.63
C LEU A 135 -13.20 4.90 -7.21
N PHE A 136 -14.32 5.34 -6.62
CA PHE A 136 -15.01 6.56 -7.02
C PHE A 136 -14.09 7.79 -6.93
N VAL A 137 -13.37 7.96 -5.82
CA VAL A 137 -12.41 9.07 -5.65
C VAL A 137 -11.31 9.03 -6.71
N VAL A 138 -10.71 7.87 -6.97
CA VAL A 138 -9.65 7.70 -7.97
C VAL A 138 -10.14 8.08 -9.36
N TYR A 139 -11.32 7.58 -9.78
CA TYR A 139 -11.86 7.90 -11.11
C TYR A 139 -12.36 9.34 -11.25
N GLN A 140 -12.86 9.97 -10.17
CA GLN A 140 -13.38 11.33 -10.20
C GLN A 140 -12.25 12.39 -10.16
N SER A 141 -11.13 12.08 -9.48
CA SER A 141 -10.10 13.07 -9.21
C SER A 141 -9.18 13.30 -10.41
N LYS A 142 -9.16 14.54 -10.90
CA LYS A 142 -8.26 14.98 -11.99
C LYS A 142 -6.80 15.16 -11.53
N SER A 143 -6.56 15.32 -10.22
CA SER A 143 -5.23 15.28 -9.62
C SER A 143 -5.33 14.71 -8.20
N LEU A 144 -5.01 13.43 -8.01
CA LEU A 144 -4.96 12.82 -6.67
C LEU A 144 -3.88 13.41 -5.79
N TYR A 145 -2.79 13.84 -6.41
CA TYR A 145 -1.57 14.17 -5.69
C TYR A 145 -1.68 15.45 -4.86
N SER A 146 -2.18 16.54 -5.46
CA SER A 146 -2.25 17.85 -4.78
C SER A 146 -3.18 17.87 -3.55
N PRO A 147 -4.37 17.25 -3.57
CA PRO A 147 -5.22 17.12 -2.39
C PRO A 147 -4.60 16.25 -1.29
N VAL A 148 -3.99 15.12 -1.67
CA VAL A 148 -3.36 14.20 -0.70
C VAL A 148 -2.16 14.86 -0.03
N GLU A 149 -1.31 15.54 -0.81
CA GLU A 149 -0.16 16.29 -0.28
C GLU A 149 -0.58 17.44 0.65
N LYS A 150 -1.76 18.05 0.44
CA LYS A 150 -2.28 19.09 1.34
C LYS A 150 -2.94 18.55 2.60
N LEU A 151 -3.40 17.30 2.57
CA LEU A 151 -4.06 16.64 3.70
C LEU A 151 -3.04 16.10 4.71
N MET A 152 -1.83 15.77 4.24
CA MET A 152 -0.71 15.24 5.01
C MET A 152 0.21 16.34 5.51
#